data_AF-A0A328YQP2-F1
#
_entry.id   AF-A0A328YQP2-F1
#
_cell.length_a   1.000
_cell.length_b   1.000
_cell.length_c   1.000
_cell.angle_alpha   90.00
_cell.angle_beta   90.00
_cell.angle_gamma   90.00
#
_symmetry.space_group_name_H-M   'P 1'
#
loop_
_entity.id
_entity.type
_entity.pdbx_description
1 polymer ?
#
loop_
_entity_poly.entity_id
_entity_poly.type
_entity_poly.pdbx_seq_one_letter_code
_entity_poly.pdbx_strand_id
1 'polypeptide(L)'
;MAYRNKVYVAFDADNDIRYYRLMQAWKQNDNSSFDFYDAHDINNLRDWSTEETIKNKLKERLKNSKTFILLIGEQTRFHYKYIRWEINQALELNLPIICVNLNGLRSIDTEKCPPIIRNELALHVSFNAKIIEKALIDWEVMHYENKKKNIIGDFYYDSNIYLKLGL
;
A
#
# COMPACT_ATOMS: atom_id res chain seq x y z
N MET A 1 -14.59 -11.73 15.92
CA MET A 1 -13.58 -11.27 14.94
C MET A 1 -12.99 -9.97 15.42
N ALA A 2 -11.68 -9.85 15.57
CA ALA A 2 -11.04 -8.55 15.75
C ALA A 2 -11.31 -7.71 14.49
N TYR A 3 -12.03 -6.60 14.62
CA TYR A 3 -12.30 -5.70 13.51
C TYR A 3 -10.99 -5.07 13.05
N ARG A 4 -10.46 -5.53 11.90
CA ARG A 4 -9.34 -4.89 11.22
C ARG A 4 -9.89 -3.75 10.38
N ASN A 5 -9.69 -2.52 10.82
CA ASN A 5 -10.18 -1.32 10.12
C ASN A 5 -9.03 -0.44 9.58
N LYS A 6 -7.78 -0.88 9.74
CA LYS A 6 -6.61 -0.06 9.45
C LYS A 6 -5.91 -0.42 8.16
N VAL A 7 -5.30 0.57 7.53
CA VAL A 7 -4.55 0.45 6.29
C VAL A 7 -3.08 0.62 6.61
N TYR A 8 -2.25 -0.35 6.24
CA TYR A 8 -0.81 -0.23 6.38
C TYR A 8 -0.23 0.49 5.17
N VAL A 9 0.58 1.53 5.36
CA VAL A 9 1.22 2.25 4.24
C VAL A 9 2.74 2.06 4.31
N ALA A 10 3.30 1.41 3.30
CA ALA A 10 4.74 1.25 3.09
C ALA A 10 5.21 2.26 2.03
N PHE A 11 6.35 2.92 2.27
CA PHE A 11 6.92 3.91 1.35
C PHE A 11 8.41 4.13 1.64
N ASP A 12 9.09 4.91 0.80
CA ASP A 12 10.44 5.38 1.09
C ASP A 12 10.38 6.60 2.03
N ALA A 13 10.77 6.42 3.30
CA ALA A 13 10.70 7.48 4.30
C ALA A 13 11.57 8.70 3.99
N ASP A 14 12.68 8.54 3.28
CA ASP A 14 13.61 9.64 3.01
C ASP A 14 13.10 10.51 1.85
N ASN A 15 12.53 9.89 0.82
CA ASN A 15 12.15 10.58 -0.42
C ASN A 15 10.63 10.85 -0.53
N ASP A 16 9.79 9.96 0.01
CA ASP A 16 8.36 9.93 -0.29
C ASP A 16 7.46 10.29 0.90
N ILE A 17 8.02 10.63 2.07
CA ILE A 17 7.25 10.99 3.28
C ILE A 17 6.24 12.11 3.07
N ARG A 18 6.51 13.04 2.14
CA ARG A 18 5.58 14.11 1.78
C ARG A 18 4.25 13.60 1.23
N TYR A 19 4.28 12.49 0.48
CA TYR A 19 3.07 11.89 -0.10
C TYR A 19 2.25 11.21 0.99
N TYR A 20 2.91 10.54 1.93
CA TYR A 20 2.23 10.00 3.11
C TYR A 20 1.55 11.09 3.95
N ARG A 21 2.25 12.20 4.22
CA ARG A 21 1.67 13.37 4.91
C ARG A 21 0.47 13.95 4.17
N LEU A 22 0.50 13.97 2.83
CA LEU A 22 -0.62 14.42 2.02
C LEU A 22 -1.83 13.48 2.13
N MET A 23 -1.62 12.16 2.17
CA MET A 23 -2.70 11.20 2.45
C MET A 23 -3.32 11.42 3.83
N GLN A 24 -2.51 11.75 4.84
CA GLN A 24 -3.01 12.12 6.17
C GLN A 24 -3.85 13.41 6.13
N ALA A 25 -3.43 14.41 5.35
CA ALA A 25 -4.18 15.65 5.17
C ALA A 25 -5.53 15.41 4.47
N TRP A 26 -5.58 14.59 3.42
CA TRP A 26 -6.83 14.23 2.75
C TRP A 26 -7.82 13.57 3.71
N LYS A 27 -7.33 12.66 4.55
CA LYS A 27 -8.16 12.03 5.59
C LYS A 27 -8.76 13.04 6.56
N GLN A 28 -7.97 14.01 7.01
CA GLN A 28 -8.45 15.06 7.91
C GLN A 28 -9.50 15.97 7.26
N ASN A 29 -9.36 16.22 5.95
CA ASN A 29 -10.27 17.11 5.22
C ASN A 29 -11.60 16.45 4.87
N ASP A 30 -11.57 15.22 4.36
CA ASP A 30 -12.75 14.55 3.80
C ASP A 30 -13.44 13.62 4.83
N ASN A 31 -12.92 13.57 6.06
CA ASN A 31 -13.38 12.72 7.17
C ASN A 31 -13.53 11.24 6.76
N SER A 32 -12.66 10.78 5.85
CA SER A 32 -12.72 9.42 5.31
C SER A 32 -12.47 8.39 6.42
N SER A 33 -13.18 7.27 6.34
CA SER A 33 -13.21 6.27 7.42
C SER A 33 -11.93 5.43 7.57
N PHE A 34 -10.89 5.69 6.76
CA PHE A 34 -9.70 4.84 6.70
C PHE A 34 -8.62 5.31 7.67
N ASP A 35 -8.29 4.45 8.64
CA ASP A 35 -7.22 4.70 9.59
C ASP A 35 -5.88 4.16 9.08
N PHE A 36 -4.92 5.04 8.77
CA PHE A 36 -3.58 4.63 8.35
C PHE A 36 -2.69 4.25 9.53
N TYR A 37 -2.02 3.11 9.43
CA TYR A 37 -0.79 2.82 10.18
C TYR A 37 0.40 3.31 9.36
N ASP A 38 1.16 4.24 9.93
CA ASP A 38 2.49 4.57 9.44
C ASP A 38 3.45 3.43 9.81
N ALA A 39 4.16 2.84 8.85
CA ALA A 39 5.23 1.89 9.15
C ALA A 39 6.44 2.57 9.84
N HIS A 40 6.72 3.82 9.49
CA HIS A 40 7.95 4.54 9.83
C HIS A 40 7.85 5.35 11.13
N ASP A 41 6.65 5.58 11.66
CA ASP A 41 6.46 6.15 13.00
C ASP A 41 7.09 5.26 14.10
N ILE A 42 7.29 3.95 13.84
CA ILE A 42 8.04 3.05 14.74
C ILE A 42 9.55 3.30 14.65
N ASN A 43 10.08 3.69 13.49
CA ASN A 43 11.51 3.91 13.32
C ASN A 43 11.99 5.16 14.04
N ASN A 44 11.09 6.12 14.32
CA ASN A 44 11.37 7.23 15.24
C ASN A 44 11.49 6.77 16.71
N LEU A 45 11.06 5.55 17.04
CA LEU A 45 11.26 4.96 18.36
C LEU A 45 12.63 4.25 18.42
N ARG A 46 13.64 5.07 18.70
CA ARG A 46 14.97 4.74 19.26
C ARG A 46 16.02 4.24 18.26
N ASP A 47 17.08 5.04 18.14
CA ASP A 47 18.34 4.76 17.41
C ASP A 47 19.04 3.45 17.84
N TRP A 48 18.64 2.85 18.96
CA TRP A 48 19.23 1.63 19.51
C TRP A 48 18.40 0.36 19.34
N SER A 49 17.24 0.42 18.65
CA SER A 49 16.43 -0.76 18.38
C SER A 49 17.09 -1.69 17.36
N THR A 50 17.13 -3.00 17.65
CA THR A 50 17.63 -3.99 16.67
C THR A 50 16.65 -4.14 15.51
N GLU A 51 17.16 -4.52 14.34
CA GLU A 51 16.34 -4.75 13.13
C GLU A 51 15.22 -5.77 13.38
N GLU A 52 15.51 -6.82 14.14
CA GLU A 52 14.52 -7.86 14.49
C GLU A 52 13.37 -7.28 15.32
N THR A 53 13.67 -6.41 16.28
CA THR A 53 12.64 -5.75 17.09
C THR A 53 11.73 -4.87 16.23
N ILE A 54 12.32 -4.14 15.27
CA ILE A 54 11.56 -3.31 14.33
C ILE A 54 10.65 -4.17 13.46
N LYS A 55 11.21 -5.23 12.84
CA LYS A 55 10.44 -6.17 12.02
C LYS A 55 9.30 -6.83 12.79
N ASN A 56 9.51 -7.20 14.06
CA ASN A 56 8.45 -7.78 14.88
C ASN A 56 7.28 -6.79 15.09
N LYS A 57 7.57 -5.52 15.38
CA LYS A 57 6.53 -4.48 15.52
C LYS A 57 5.79 -4.21 14.20
N LEU A 58 6.52 -4.14 13.08
CA LEU A 58 5.92 -3.97 11.76
C LEU A 58 4.99 -5.16 11.43
N LYS A 59 5.41 -6.38 11.77
CA LYS A 59 4.61 -7.60 11.59
C LYS A 59 3.31 -7.57 12.41
N GLU A 60 3.35 -7.08 13.64
CA GLU A 60 2.14 -6.88 14.46
C GLU A 60 1.18 -5.87 13.83
N ARG A 61 1.68 -4.76 13.28
CA ARG A 61 0.85 -3.78 12.57
C ARG A 61 0.23 -4.36 11.31
N LEU A 62 1.01 -5.08 10.50
CA LEU A 62 0.52 -5.78 9.32
C LEU A 62 -0.61 -6.77 9.68
N LYS A 63 -0.43 -7.58 10.74
CA LYS A 63 -1.46 -8.51 11.22
C LYS A 63 -2.76 -7.83 11.65
N ASN A 64 -2.70 -6.57 12.08
CA ASN A 64 -3.87 -5.78 12.49
C ASN A 64 -4.44 -4.92 11.35
N SER A 65 -3.83 -4.98 10.16
CA SER A 65 -4.25 -4.21 8.99
C SER A 65 -5.18 -5.03 8.11
N LYS A 66 -6.13 -4.33 7.50
CA LYS A 66 -7.11 -4.86 6.54
C LYS A 66 -6.55 -4.88 5.12
N THR A 67 -5.79 -3.84 4.79
CA THR A 67 -5.24 -3.59 3.45
C THR A 67 -3.81 -3.07 3.55
N PHE A 68 -2.99 -3.41 2.57
CA PHE A 68 -1.62 -2.95 2.44
C PHE A 68 -1.52 -2.00 1.24
N ILE A 69 -1.04 -0.78 1.47
CA ILE A 69 -0.71 0.20 0.44
C ILE A 69 0.80 0.30 0.31
N LEU A 70 1.31 0.24 -0.92
CA LEU A 70 2.69 0.56 -1.25
C LEU A 70 2.72 1.84 -2.09
N LEU A 71 3.41 2.88 -1.63
CA LEU A 71 3.74 4.03 -2.46
C LEU A 71 4.99 3.72 -3.30
N ILE A 72 4.86 3.84 -4.62
CA ILE A 72 5.92 3.57 -5.58
C ILE A 72 6.47 4.91 -6.09
N GLY A 73 7.56 5.32 -5.47
CA GLY A 73 8.40 6.45 -5.87
C GLY A 73 9.59 6.02 -6.71
N GLU A 74 10.56 6.91 -6.86
CA GLU A 74 11.71 6.69 -7.76
C GLU A 74 12.66 5.61 -7.25
N GLN A 75 12.85 5.54 -5.93
CA GLN A 75 13.84 4.66 -5.31
C GLN A 75 13.22 3.41 -4.67
N THR A 76 11.89 3.28 -4.65
CA THR A 76 11.16 2.18 -3.99
C THR A 76 11.65 0.79 -4.43
N ARG A 77 12.02 0.62 -5.70
CA ARG A 77 12.56 -0.64 -6.23
C ARG A 77 13.83 -1.12 -5.53
N PHE A 78 14.67 -0.21 -5.03
CA PHE A 78 15.98 -0.53 -4.48
C PHE A 78 15.95 -0.79 -2.96
N HIS A 79 14.81 -0.56 -2.30
CA HIS A 79 14.67 -0.71 -0.85
C HIS A 79 14.40 -2.16 -0.45
N TYR A 80 15.47 -2.97 -0.41
CA TYR A 80 15.38 -4.40 -0.11
C TYR A 80 15.27 -4.75 1.38
N LYS A 81 15.69 -3.85 2.28
CA LYS A 81 15.80 -4.17 3.72
C LYS A 81 14.44 -4.25 4.42
N TYR A 82 13.64 -3.21 4.27
CA TYR A 82 12.33 -3.07 4.92
C TYR A 82 11.19 -3.25 3.92
N ILE A 83 11.13 -2.46 2.85
CA ILE A 83 10.02 -2.50 1.88
C ILE A 83 9.83 -3.91 1.28
N ARG A 84 10.90 -4.54 0.77
CA ARG A 84 10.77 -5.94 0.27
C ARG A 84 10.31 -6.92 1.36
N TRP A 85 10.77 -6.74 2.60
CA TRP A 85 10.35 -7.59 3.70
C TRP A 85 8.86 -7.36 4.05
N GLU A 86 8.39 -6.11 4.06
CA GLU A 86 6.99 -5.75 4.30
C GLU A 86 6.07 -6.33 3.23
N ILE A 87 6.47 -6.24 1.96
CA ILE A 87 5.74 -6.85 0.84
C ILE A 87 5.63 -8.36 1.02
N ASN A 88 6.72 -9.04 1.36
CA ASN A 88 6.70 -10.49 1.65
C ASN A 88 5.72 -10.83 2.77
N GLN A 89 5.74 -10.06 3.86
CA GLN A 89 4.81 -10.29 4.96
C GLN A 89 3.36 -10.03 4.56
N ALA A 90 3.08 -9.02 3.72
CA ALA A 90 1.74 -8.77 3.21
C ALA A 90 1.23 -9.92 2.31
N LEU A 91 2.09 -10.47 1.47
CA LEU A 91 1.80 -11.66 0.65
C LEU A 91 1.53 -12.89 1.52
N GLU A 92 2.38 -13.18 2.50
CA GLU A 92 2.21 -14.29 3.46
C GLU A 92 0.91 -14.16 4.27
N LEU A 93 0.53 -12.94 4.66
CA LEU A 93 -0.71 -12.66 5.37
C LEU A 93 -1.94 -12.59 4.45
N ASN A 94 -1.76 -12.75 3.14
CA ASN A 94 -2.79 -12.64 2.11
C ASN A 94 -3.61 -11.34 2.23
N LEU A 95 -2.92 -10.23 2.51
CA LEU A 95 -3.53 -8.91 2.54
C LEU A 95 -3.78 -8.42 1.11
N PRO A 96 -4.90 -7.74 0.84
CA PRO A 96 -5.08 -7.00 -0.40
C PRO A 96 -3.99 -5.95 -0.54
N ILE A 97 -3.25 -5.99 -1.65
CA ILE A 97 -2.15 -5.06 -1.94
C ILE A 97 -2.61 -4.02 -2.96
N ILE A 98 -2.47 -2.74 -2.63
CA ILE A 98 -2.71 -1.60 -3.51
C ILE A 98 -1.37 -0.89 -3.74
N CYS A 99 -0.92 -0.87 -4.98
CA CYS A 99 0.26 -0.15 -5.44
C CYS A 99 -0.14 1.21 -5.97
N VAL A 100 0.38 2.27 -5.35
CA VAL A 100 0.07 3.64 -5.72
C VAL A 100 1.30 4.27 -6.35
N ASN A 101 1.23 4.54 -7.65
CA ASN A 101 2.35 5.11 -8.38
C ASN A 101 2.41 6.63 -8.21
N LEU A 102 3.51 7.12 -7.65
CA LEU A 102 3.72 8.54 -7.38
C LEU A 102 3.98 9.36 -8.65
N ASN A 103 4.36 8.72 -9.75
CA ASN A 103 4.49 9.34 -11.07
C ASN A 103 3.15 9.49 -11.83
N GLY A 104 2.03 9.08 -11.24
CA GLY A 104 0.70 9.21 -11.82
C GLY A 104 0.31 8.10 -12.80
N LEU A 105 1.15 7.09 -13.00
CA LEU A 105 0.77 5.93 -13.82
C LEU A 105 -0.41 5.18 -13.19
N ARG A 106 -1.33 4.73 -14.05
CA ARG A 106 -2.54 4.00 -13.66
C ARG A 106 -2.34 2.48 -13.68
N SER A 107 -1.24 2.01 -14.26
CA SER A 107 -0.86 0.61 -14.42
C SER A 107 0.50 0.35 -13.75
N ILE A 108 0.98 -0.89 -13.80
CA ILE A 108 2.30 -1.23 -13.26
C ILE A 108 3.42 -0.41 -13.93
N ASP A 109 4.33 0.10 -13.11
CA ASP A 109 5.59 0.71 -13.55
C ASP A 109 6.70 -0.34 -13.44
N THR A 110 7.12 -0.90 -14.56
CA THR A 110 8.15 -1.95 -14.58
C THR A 110 9.56 -1.44 -14.26
N GLU A 111 9.77 -0.12 -14.23
CA GLU A 111 11.05 0.46 -13.88
C GLU A 111 11.16 0.72 -12.38
N LYS A 112 10.08 1.21 -11.76
CA LYS A 112 10.04 1.65 -10.35
C LYS A 112 9.37 0.66 -9.39
N CYS A 113 8.49 -0.22 -9.88
CA CYS A 113 7.82 -1.20 -9.03
C CYS A 113 8.81 -2.32 -8.61
N PRO A 114 8.88 -2.66 -7.31
CA PRO A 114 9.64 -3.81 -6.82
C PRO A 114 9.28 -5.10 -7.59
N PRO A 115 10.27 -5.86 -8.10
CA PRO A 115 10.00 -7.08 -8.89
C PRO A 115 9.15 -8.13 -8.19
N ILE A 116 9.13 -8.13 -6.87
CA ILE A 116 8.40 -9.10 -6.05
C ILE A 116 6.88 -8.97 -6.12
N ILE A 117 6.35 -7.81 -6.53
CA ILE A 117 4.90 -7.59 -6.71
C ILE A 117 4.46 -7.97 -8.12
N ARG A 118 5.38 -8.08 -9.09
CA ARG A 118 5.02 -8.32 -10.48
C ARG A 118 4.31 -9.67 -10.61
N ASN A 119 3.18 -9.67 -11.29
CA ASN A 119 2.32 -10.84 -11.45
C ASN A 119 1.68 -11.36 -10.15
N GLU A 120 1.84 -10.65 -9.04
CA GLU A 120 1.08 -10.93 -7.82
C GLU A 120 -0.30 -10.27 -7.90
N LEU A 121 -1.23 -10.73 -7.07
CA LEU A 121 -2.58 -10.17 -7.01
C LEU A 121 -2.56 -8.78 -6.35
N ALA A 122 -2.20 -7.78 -7.13
CA ALA A 122 -2.05 -6.39 -6.69
C ALA A 122 -2.77 -5.43 -7.64
N LEU A 123 -3.36 -4.38 -7.07
CA LEU A 123 -4.03 -3.32 -7.82
C LEU A 123 -3.11 -2.10 -7.94
N HIS A 124 -2.83 -1.67 -9.16
CA HIS A 124 -2.08 -0.48 -9.47
C HIS A 124 -3.01 0.72 -9.74
N VAL A 125 -2.73 1.85 -9.09
CA VAL A 125 -3.46 3.11 -9.26
C VAL A 125 -2.52 4.31 -9.26
N SER A 126 -2.99 5.44 -9.78
CA SER A 126 -2.26 6.70 -9.68
C SER A 126 -2.40 7.33 -8.29
N PHE A 127 -1.45 8.18 -7.91
CA PHE A 127 -1.50 8.91 -6.65
C PHE A 127 -2.55 10.04 -6.67
N ASN A 128 -3.79 9.70 -6.32
CA ASN A 128 -4.89 10.65 -6.17
C ASN A 128 -5.89 10.18 -5.09
N ALA A 129 -6.39 11.09 -4.25
CA ALA A 129 -7.30 10.77 -3.14
C ALA A 129 -8.50 9.92 -3.57
N LYS A 130 -9.21 10.34 -4.63
CA LYS A 130 -10.48 9.71 -5.05
C LYS A 130 -10.29 8.28 -5.54
N ILE A 131 -9.22 8.02 -6.29
CA ILE A 131 -8.97 6.66 -6.81
C ILE A 131 -8.44 5.74 -5.71
N ILE A 132 -7.63 6.26 -4.78
CA ILE A 132 -7.14 5.49 -3.63
C ILE A 132 -8.31 5.12 -2.71
N GLU A 133 -9.24 6.04 -2.46
CA GLU A 133 -10.46 5.77 -1.68
C GLU A 133 -11.32 4.69 -2.36
N LYS A 134 -11.55 4.81 -3.67
CA LYS A 134 -12.25 3.79 -4.45
C LYS A 134 -11.56 2.43 -4.35
N ALA A 135 -10.23 2.41 -4.47
CA ALA A 135 -9.42 1.20 -4.34
C ALA A 135 -9.58 0.55 -2.96
N LEU A 136 -9.56 1.33 -1.90
CA LEU A 136 -9.73 0.83 -0.53
C LEU A 136 -11.12 0.20 -0.29
N ILE A 137 -12.16 0.68 -0.97
CA ILE A 137 -13.53 0.14 -0.86
C ILE A 137 -13.68 -1.13 -1.68
N ASP A 138 -13.28 -1.11 -2.96
CA ASP A 138 -13.57 -2.19 -3.90
C ASP A 138 -12.58 -3.35 -3.80
N TRP A 139 -11.29 -3.01 -3.66
CA TRP A 139 -10.22 -3.96 -3.93
C TRP A 139 -10.19 -5.09 -2.92
N GLU A 140 -10.56 -4.85 -1.67
CA GLU A 140 -10.61 -5.92 -0.67
C GLU A 140 -11.54 -7.05 -1.10
N VAL A 141 -12.75 -6.72 -1.55
CA VAL A 141 -13.73 -7.71 -2.01
C VAL A 141 -13.21 -8.40 -3.27
N MET A 142 -12.73 -7.62 -4.24
CA MET A 142 -12.21 -8.14 -5.50
C MET A 142 -10.99 -9.05 -5.29
N HIS A 143 -10.09 -8.71 -4.38
CA HIS A 143 -8.89 -9.49 -4.04
C HIS A 143 -9.28 -10.88 -3.56
N TYR A 144 -10.18 -10.97 -2.57
CA TYR A 144 -10.57 -12.28 -2.03
C TYR A 144 -11.38 -13.11 -3.04
N GLU A 145 -12.18 -12.47 -3.91
CA GLU A 145 -12.88 -13.17 -5.00
C GLU A 145 -11.91 -13.71 -6.06
N ASN A 146 -10.96 -12.89 -6.52
CA ASN A 146 -9.96 -13.28 -7.50
C ASN A 146 -9.04 -14.38 -6.94
N LYS A 147 -8.68 -14.29 -5.66
CA LYS A 147 -7.88 -15.32 -4.98
C LYS A 147 -8.60 -16.67 -4.95
N LYS A 148 -9.91 -16.71 -4.66
CA LYS A 148 -10.71 -17.95 -4.71
C LYS A 148 -10.75 -18.57 -6.10
N LYS A 149 -10.67 -17.75 -7.15
CA LYS A 149 -10.63 -18.17 -8.55
C LYS A 149 -9.21 -18.49 -9.04
N ASN A 150 -8.19 -18.43 -8.17
CA ASN A 150 -6.77 -18.55 -8.51
C ASN A 150 -6.32 -17.58 -9.62
N ILE A 151 -6.97 -16.41 -9.70
CA ILE A 151 -6.56 -15.35 -10.62
C ILE A 151 -5.40 -14.59 -9.97
N ILE A 152 -4.35 -14.40 -10.76
CA ILE A 152 -3.15 -13.63 -10.42
C ILE A 152 -2.88 -12.63 -11.53
N GLY A 153 -2.06 -11.62 -11.24
CA GLY A 153 -1.66 -10.62 -12.21
C GLY A 153 -1.85 -9.20 -11.71
N ASP A 154 -1.33 -8.26 -12.50
CA ASP A 154 -1.35 -6.85 -12.19
C ASP A 154 -2.71 -6.25 -12.59
N PHE A 155 -3.53 -5.88 -11.60
CA PHE A 155 -4.82 -5.23 -11.83
C PHE A 155 -4.67 -3.72 -11.94
N TYR A 156 -5.54 -3.10 -12.71
CA TYR A 156 -5.67 -1.65 -12.80
C TYR A 156 -7.11 -1.26 -13.15
N TYR A 157 -7.48 -0.03 -12.85
CA TYR A 157 -8.79 0.51 -13.23
C TYR A 157 -8.79 1.02 -14.67
N ASP A 158 -9.90 0.79 -15.36
CA ASP A 158 -10.14 1.33 -16.70
C ASP A 158 -10.24 2.87 -16.68
N SER A 159 -9.89 3.51 -17.79
CA SER A 159 -9.94 4.96 -17.97
C SER A 159 -11.32 5.57 -17.66
N ASN A 160 -12.41 4.82 -17.91
CA ASN A 160 -13.76 5.30 -17.59
C ASN A 160 -14.00 5.52 -16.09
N ILE A 161 -13.31 4.76 -15.22
CA ILE A 161 -13.42 4.93 -13.77
C ILE A 161 -12.76 6.26 -13.36
N TYR A 162 -11.59 6.56 -13.92
CA TYR A 162 -10.90 7.84 -13.69
C TYR A 162 -11.76 9.03 -14.15
N LEU A 163 -12.35 8.94 -15.36
CA LEU A 163 -13.24 9.97 -15.88
C LEU A 163 -14.45 10.22 -14.97
N LYS A 164 -15.09 9.16 -14.44
CA LYS A 164 -16.21 9.28 -13.50
C LYS A 164 -15.82 9.94 -12.18
N LEU A 165 -14.56 9.82 -11.75
CA LEU A 165 -14.02 10.49 -10.57
C LEU A 165 -13.55 11.91 -10.86
N GLY A 166 -13.52 12.32 -12.13
CA GLY A 166 -13.00 13.61 -12.60
C GLY A 166 -11.48 13.68 -12.63
N LEU A 167 -10.81 12.57 -12.99
CA LEU A 167 -9.35 12.39 -13.02
C LEU A 167 -8.79 12.00 -14.40
#